data_AF-A0A7V6H4G3-F1
#
_entry.id   AF-A0A7V6H4G3-F1
#
_cell.length_a   1.000
_cell.length_b   1.000
_cell.length_c   1.000
_cell.angle_alpha   90.00
_cell.angle_beta   90.00
_cell.angle_gamma   90.00
#
_symmetry.space_group_name_H-M   'P 1'
#
loop_
_entity.id
_entity.type
_entity.pdbx_description
1 polymer ?
#
loop_
_entity_poly.entity_id
_entity_poly.type
_entity_poly.pdbx_seq_one_letter_code
_entity_poly.pdbx_strand_id
1 'polypeptide(L)'
;MFLFKTKKQKTVPMDADINTLLMLANSESDPVFRYKLLLRARDINPDDLAVHRALLMLGRLYEIQPNSVDFSKIKCFLIDVFENPGKYNEEEIKSKALEMLYNPQLKLCLKLASDSDVFMREYLEDLFQEYIRIFLAGDSSKVPSLFGLRPKHSIGKYLARPMANIIRNMMSCPYYSLSEQQLSAGQFYRACYRYLSGDMKWLHEELGSEILQHLK
;
A
#
# COMPACT_ATOMS: atom_id res chain seq x y z
N MET A 1 -33.86 23.23 -12.10
CA MET A 1 -33.91 22.01 -12.93
C MET A 1 -32.48 21.52 -13.10
N PHE A 2 -32.01 20.64 -12.21
CA PHE A 2 -30.66 20.08 -12.31
C PHE A 2 -30.64 18.99 -13.38
N LEU A 3 -29.95 19.25 -14.49
CA LEU A 3 -29.67 18.27 -15.52
C LEU A 3 -28.74 17.20 -14.93
N PHE A 4 -29.30 16.05 -14.56
CA PHE A 4 -28.52 14.85 -14.31
C PHE A 4 -27.85 14.43 -15.62
N LYS A 5 -26.58 14.83 -15.82
CA LYS A 5 -25.73 14.26 -16.86
C LYS A 5 -25.61 12.76 -16.58
N THR A 6 -26.26 11.93 -17.39
CA THR A 6 -26.06 10.49 -17.38
C THR A 6 -24.56 10.22 -17.58
N LYS A 7 -23.92 9.63 -16.57
CA LYS A 7 -22.51 9.22 -16.66
C LYS A 7 -22.41 8.22 -17.82
N LYS A 8 -21.73 8.58 -18.90
CA LYS A 8 -21.56 7.72 -20.07
C LYS A 8 -20.94 6.40 -19.59
N GLN A 9 -21.62 5.28 -19.82
CA GLN A 9 -21.18 3.98 -19.35
C GLN A 9 -19.86 3.63 -20.04
N LYS A 10 -18.78 3.48 -19.26
CA LYS A 10 -17.47 3.11 -19.79
C LYS A 10 -17.50 1.65 -20.25
N THR A 11 -16.97 1.38 -21.43
CA THR A 11 -16.90 0.03 -22.01
C THR A 11 -15.45 -0.41 -22.12
N VAL A 12 -15.18 -1.67 -21.78
CA VAL A 12 -13.85 -2.26 -21.93
C VAL A 12 -13.55 -2.43 -23.43
N PRO A 13 -12.40 -1.95 -23.94
CA PRO A 13 -12.03 -2.17 -25.33
C PRO A 13 -11.59 -3.62 -25.53
N MET A 14 -12.43 -4.42 -26.21
CA MET A 14 -12.21 -5.87 -26.33
C MET A 14 -11.03 -6.24 -27.22
N ASP A 15 -10.71 -5.39 -28.20
CA ASP A 15 -9.64 -5.61 -29.20
C ASP A 15 -8.29 -5.00 -28.77
N ALA A 16 -8.23 -4.36 -27.60
CA ALA A 16 -7.00 -3.77 -27.08
C ALA A 16 -6.03 -4.87 -26.59
N ASP A 17 -4.73 -4.64 -26.80
CA ASP A 17 -3.68 -5.48 -26.25
C ASP A 17 -3.47 -5.26 -24.74
N ILE A 18 -2.65 -6.11 -24.12
CA ILE A 18 -2.38 -6.09 -22.68
C ILE A 18 -1.78 -4.76 -22.24
N ASN A 19 -0.82 -4.23 -22.99
CA ASN A 19 -0.14 -2.98 -22.65
C ASN A 19 -1.11 -1.80 -22.64
N THR A 20 -2.00 -1.74 -23.63
CA THR A 20 -3.05 -0.72 -23.72
C THR A 20 -4.03 -0.85 -22.55
N LEU A 21 -4.47 -2.07 -22.22
CA LEU A 21 -5.37 -2.32 -21.09
C LEU A 21 -4.74 -1.93 -19.74
N LEU A 22 -3.46 -2.25 -19.53
CA LEU A 22 -2.70 -1.86 -18.34
C LEU A 22 -2.53 -0.34 -18.26
N MET A 23 -2.20 0.32 -19.37
CA MET A 23 -2.09 1.78 -19.42
C MET A 23 -3.43 2.45 -19.05
N LEU A 24 -4.53 1.98 -19.64
CA LEU A 24 -5.88 2.47 -19.33
C LEU A 24 -6.21 2.25 -17.86
N ALA A 25 -5.93 1.05 -17.33
CA ALA A 25 -6.15 0.72 -15.93
C ALA A 25 -5.37 1.64 -14.98
N ASN A 26 -4.13 1.99 -15.31
CA ASN A 26 -3.30 2.88 -14.48
C ASN A 26 -3.78 4.34 -14.47
N SER A 27 -4.43 4.78 -15.56
CA SER A 27 -5.03 6.12 -15.65
C SER A 27 -6.46 6.21 -15.09
N GLU A 28 -7.06 5.06 -14.75
CA GLU A 28 -8.47 5.00 -14.34
C GLU A 28 -8.65 5.28 -12.84
N SER A 29 -9.52 6.25 -12.55
CA SER A 29 -9.91 6.61 -11.17
C SER A 29 -11.01 5.73 -10.59
N ASP A 30 -11.88 5.15 -11.43
CA ASP A 30 -12.95 4.26 -11.01
C ASP A 30 -12.39 2.84 -10.75
N PRO A 31 -12.32 2.38 -9.49
CA PRO A 31 -11.71 1.09 -9.17
C PRO A 31 -12.48 -0.10 -9.75
N VAL A 32 -13.80 0.05 -9.97
CA VAL A 32 -14.62 -1.01 -10.57
C VAL A 32 -14.28 -1.15 -12.05
N PHE A 33 -14.14 -0.03 -12.76
CA PHE A 33 -13.76 -0.08 -14.17
C PHE A 33 -12.29 -0.48 -14.36
N ARG A 34 -11.39 -0.01 -13.47
CA ARG A 34 -10.00 -0.45 -13.41
C ARG A 34 -9.90 -1.97 -13.26
N TYR A 35 -10.68 -2.58 -12.36
CA TYR A 35 -10.73 -4.03 -12.21
C TYR A 35 -11.17 -4.74 -13.49
N LYS A 36 -12.19 -4.24 -14.18
CA LYS A 36 -12.66 -4.82 -15.45
C LYS A 36 -11.57 -4.81 -16.54
N LEU A 37 -10.81 -3.72 -16.65
CA LEU A 37 -9.67 -3.63 -17.57
C LEU A 37 -8.59 -4.68 -17.23
N LEU A 38 -8.26 -4.82 -15.94
CA LEU A 38 -7.28 -5.80 -15.47
C LEU A 38 -7.73 -7.25 -15.67
N LEU A 39 -9.02 -7.55 -15.44
CA LEU A 39 -9.57 -8.87 -15.72
C LEU A 39 -9.48 -9.19 -17.21
N ARG A 40 -9.81 -8.25 -18.09
CA ARG A 40 -9.66 -8.45 -19.53
C ARG A 40 -8.21 -8.71 -19.92
N ALA A 41 -7.26 -7.96 -19.36
CA ALA A 41 -5.84 -8.17 -19.61
C ALA A 41 -5.38 -9.57 -19.17
N ARG A 42 -5.84 -10.03 -18.00
CA ARG A 42 -5.57 -11.38 -17.48
C ARG A 42 -6.17 -12.47 -18.38
N ASP A 43 -7.35 -12.25 -18.92
CA ASP A 43 -7.98 -13.21 -19.83
C ASP A 43 -7.22 -13.35 -21.16
N ILE A 44 -6.46 -12.32 -21.58
CA ILE A 44 -5.59 -12.38 -22.75
C ILE A 44 -4.30 -13.15 -22.43
N ASN A 45 -3.67 -12.88 -21.29
CA ASN A 45 -2.50 -13.63 -20.81
C ASN A 45 -2.61 -13.89 -19.29
N PRO A 46 -2.96 -15.14 -18.88
CA PRO A 46 -3.09 -15.51 -17.48
C PRO A 46 -1.79 -15.52 -16.68
N ASP A 47 -0.62 -15.47 -17.34
CA ASP A 47 0.68 -15.53 -16.69
C ASP A 47 1.42 -14.17 -16.72
N ASP A 48 0.71 -13.08 -17.07
CA ASP A 48 1.29 -11.75 -17.11
C ASP A 48 1.52 -11.16 -15.71
N LEU A 49 2.78 -11.10 -15.29
CA LEU A 49 3.16 -10.60 -13.95
C LEU A 49 2.69 -9.16 -13.69
N ALA A 50 2.71 -8.27 -14.69
CA ALA A 50 2.32 -6.89 -14.51
C ALA A 50 0.82 -6.76 -14.24
N VAL A 51 0.00 -7.55 -14.93
CA VAL A 51 -1.44 -7.67 -14.64
C VAL A 51 -1.67 -8.21 -13.23
N HIS A 52 -0.97 -9.28 -12.85
CA HIS A 52 -1.13 -9.87 -11.52
C HIS A 52 -0.70 -8.93 -10.38
N ARG A 53 0.38 -8.17 -10.56
CA ARG A 53 0.82 -7.12 -9.63
C ARG A 53 -0.21 -6.00 -9.52
N ALA A 54 -0.76 -5.55 -10.64
CA ALA A 54 -1.79 -4.50 -10.64
C ALA A 54 -3.07 -4.95 -9.91
N LEU A 55 -3.50 -6.19 -10.11
CA LEU A 55 -4.60 -6.80 -9.37
C LEU A 55 -4.31 -6.92 -7.87
N LEU A 56 -3.08 -7.32 -7.51
CA LEU A 56 -2.64 -7.41 -6.11
C LEU A 56 -2.74 -6.05 -5.40
N MET A 57 -2.21 -5.00 -6.04
CA MET A 57 -2.22 -3.64 -5.49
C MET A 57 -3.61 -3.01 -5.46
N LEU A 58 -4.48 -3.35 -6.43
CA LEU A 58 -5.88 -2.92 -6.40
C LEU A 58 -6.62 -3.47 -5.16
N GLY A 59 -6.24 -4.66 -4.70
CA GLY A 59 -6.86 -5.31 -3.54
C GLY A 59 -8.36 -5.48 -3.77
N ARG A 60 -9.17 -4.91 -2.88
CA ARG A 60 -10.64 -5.02 -2.91
C ARG A 60 -11.33 -3.69 -3.23
N LEU A 61 -10.60 -2.72 -3.76
CA LEU A 61 -11.12 -1.39 -4.08
C LEU A 61 -12.33 -1.43 -5.03
N TYR A 62 -12.41 -2.44 -5.90
CA TYR A 62 -13.52 -2.64 -6.83
C TYR A 62 -14.83 -3.07 -6.15
N GLU A 63 -14.80 -3.40 -4.85
CA GLU A 63 -15.99 -3.73 -4.07
C GLU A 63 -16.60 -2.52 -3.35
N ILE A 64 -15.97 -1.35 -3.43
CA ILE A 64 -16.44 -0.14 -2.77
C ILE A 64 -17.79 0.27 -3.35
N GLN A 65 -18.73 0.56 -2.46
CA GLN A 65 -20.02 1.11 -2.85
C GLN A 65 -19.90 2.63 -3.05
N PRO A 66 -20.68 3.22 -3.98
CA PRO A 66 -20.78 4.67 -4.08
C PRO A 66 -21.15 5.27 -2.72
N ASN A 67 -20.36 6.25 -2.26
CA ASN A 67 -20.53 6.97 -0.99
C ASN A 67 -20.22 6.19 0.31
N SER A 68 -19.68 4.96 0.23
CA SER A 68 -19.18 4.26 1.42
C SER A 68 -17.71 4.62 1.69
N VAL A 69 -17.38 4.99 2.93
CA VAL A 69 -15.99 5.20 3.38
C VAL A 69 -15.53 3.93 4.10
N ASP A 70 -15.14 2.91 3.33
CA ASP A 70 -14.55 1.67 3.87
C ASP A 70 -13.08 1.55 3.44
N PHE A 71 -12.18 2.02 4.30
CA PHE A 71 -10.74 1.96 4.03
C PHE A 71 -10.19 0.53 4.05
N SER A 72 -10.89 -0.45 4.62
CA SER A 72 -10.45 -1.85 4.64
C SER A 72 -10.31 -2.47 3.25
N LYS A 73 -10.93 -1.83 2.24
CA LYS A 73 -10.84 -2.23 0.83
C LYS A 73 -9.54 -1.79 0.15
N ILE A 74 -8.86 -0.77 0.68
CA ILE A 74 -7.59 -0.27 0.16
C ILE A 74 -6.49 -1.23 0.60
N LYS A 75 -5.72 -1.78 -0.35
CA LYS A 75 -4.72 -2.83 -0.05
C LYS A 75 -3.70 -2.40 1.01
N CYS A 76 -3.21 -1.16 0.94
CA CYS A 76 -2.24 -0.66 1.91
C CYS A 76 -2.82 -0.42 3.32
N PHE A 77 -4.15 -0.45 3.50
CA PHE A 77 -4.76 -0.36 4.84
C PHE A 77 -4.50 -1.59 5.72
N LEU A 78 -3.86 -2.64 5.17
CA LEU A 78 -3.29 -3.73 5.97
C LEU A 78 -2.26 -3.23 7.01
N ILE A 79 -1.58 -2.10 6.77
CA ILE A 79 -0.54 -1.58 7.65
C ILE A 79 -1.11 -0.95 8.92
N ASP A 80 -2.41 -0.61 8.93
CA ASP A 80 -3.02 0.10 10.06
C ASP A 80 -2.97 -0.67 11.39
N VAL A 81 -2.86 -2.00 11.36
CA VAL A 81 -2.65 -2.80 12.58
C VAL A 81 -1.31 -2.54 13.25
N PHE A 82 -0.30 -2.12 12.48
CA PHE A 82 1.01 -1.77 13.02
C PHE A 82 1.08 -0.31 13.46
N GLU A 83 0.27 0.57 12.88
CA GLU A 83 0.17 1.94 13.39
C GLU A 83 -0.67 2.00 14.67
N ASN A 84 -1.83 1.35 14.64
CA ASN A 84 -2.89 1.48 15.62
C ASN A 84 -3.33 0.10 16.17
N PRO A 85 -2.44 -0.72 16.73
CA PRO A 85 -2.78 -2.09 17.15
C PRO A 85 -3.96 -2.16 18.13
N GLY A 86 -4.12 -1.15 19.00
CA GLY A 86 -5.22 -1.09 19.96
C GLY A 86 -6.63 -0.91 19.36
N LYS A 87 -6.76 -0.67 18.05
CA LYS A 87 -8.05 -0.64 17.34
C LYS A 87 -8.56 -2.04 16.96
N TYR A 88 -7.72 -3.05 17.06
CA TYR A 88 -7.96 -4.37 16.50
C TYR A 88 -7.90 -5.44 17.58
N ASN A 89 -8.69 -6.50 17.41
CA ASN A 89 -8.52 -7.72 18.20
C ASN A 89 -7.37 -8.59 17.64
N GLU A 90 -7.01 -9.63 18.38
CA GLU A 90 -5.90 -10.52 18.03
C GLU A 90 -6.07 -11.19 16.66
N GLU A 91 -7.27 -11.65 16.33
CA GLU A 91 -7.57 -12.33 15.07
C GLU A 91 -7.45 -11.37 13.88
N GLU A 92 -7.88 -10.12 14.04
CA GLU A 92 -7.77 -9.08 13.02
C GLU A 92 -6.30 -8.69 12.76
N ILE A 93 -5.49 -8.55 13.81
CA ILE A 93 -4.05 -8.28 13.70
C ILE A 93 -3.39 -9.43 12.94
N LYS A 94 -3.64 -10.67 13.37
CA LYS A 94 -3.10 -11.88 12.72
C LYS A 94 -3.50 -11.94 11.26
N SER A 95 -4.78 -11.76 10.96
CA SER A 95 -5.31 -11.83 9.59
C SER A 95 -4.63 -10.81 8.67
N LYS A 96 -4.57 -9.55 9.08
CA LYS A 96 -3.96 -8.47 8.27
C LYS A 96 -2.45 -8.65 8.13
N ALA A 97 -1.76 -9.02 9.19
CA ALA A 97 -0.32 -9.30 9.16
C ALA A 97 0.00 -10.44 8.18
N LEU A 98 -0.72 -11.56 8.27
CA LEU A 98 -0.52 -12.68 7.36
C LEU A 98 -0.95 -12.37 5.93
N GLU A 99 -2.03 -11.61 5.72
CA GLU A 99 -2.43 -11.21 4.37
C GLU A 99 -1.35 -10.38 3.66
N MET A 100 -0.59 -9.56 4.39
CA MET A 100 0.48 -8.76 3.83
C MET A 100 1.55 -9.62 3.13
N LEU A 101 1.88 -10.79 3.68
CA LEU A 101 2.97 -11.65 3.22
C LEU A 101 2.51 -12.93 2.50
N TYR A 102 1.28 -13.38 2.74
CA TYR A 102 0.80 -14.70 2.31
C TYR A 102 -0.46 -14.69 1.46
N ASN A 103 -0.87 -13.53 0.96
CA ASN A 103 -2.02 -13.41 0.06
C ASN A 103 -1.89 -14.35 -1.17
N PRO A 104 -2.94 -15.07 -1.58
CA PRO A 104 -2.88 -15.98 -2.73
C PRO A 104 -2.42 -15.31 -4.04
N GLN A 105 -2.86 -14.08 -4.30
CA GLN A 105 -2.44 -13.30 -5.46
C GLN A 105 -0.95 -12.93 -5.39
N LEU A 106 -0.44 -12.62 -4.19
CA LEU A 106 1.00 -12.40 -3.98
C LEU A 106 1.79 -13.69 -4.25
N LYS A 107 1.33 -14.84 -3.74
CA LYS A 107 1.96 -16.14 -4.03
C LYS A 107 2.03 -16.43 -5.53
N LEU A 108 1.00 -16.06 -6.29
CA LEU A 108 1.01 -16.18 -7.74
C LEU A 108 2.05 -15.24 -8.38
N CYS A 109 2.10 -13.97 -7.96
CA CYS A 109 3.10 -13.03 -8.47
C CYS A 109 4.53 -13.52 -8.20
N LEU A 110 4.81 -14.04 -7.00
CA LEU A 110 6.13 -14.58 -6.63
C LEU A 110 6.53 -15.78 -7.50
N LYS A 111 5.58 -16.59 -7.96
CA LYS A 111 5.85 -17.71 -8.87
C LYS A 111 6.13 -17.26 -10.31
N LEU A 112 5.49 -16.17 -10.74
CA LEU A 112 5.65 -15.61 -12.08
C LEU A 112 6.88 -14.70 -12.20
N ALA A 113 7.37 -14.17 -11.07
CA ALA A 113 8.55 -13.32 -11.04
C ALA A 113 9.83 -14.09 -11.39
N SER A 114 10.71 -13.47 -12.17
CA SER A 114 12.05 -14.01 -12.45
C SER A 114 12.93 -14.05 -11.20
N ASP A 115 12.74 -13.10 -10.29
CA ASP A 115 13.35 -13.05 -8.97
C ASP A 115 12.24 -12.71 -7.94
N SER A 116 11.84 -13.72 -7.16
CA SER A 116 10.77 -13.60 -6.17
C SER A 116 11.13 -12.64 -5.04
N ASP A 117 12.40 -12.57 -4.65
CA ASP A 117 12.85 -11.77 -3.51
C ASP A 117 12.89 -10.28 -3.88
N VAL A 118 13.35 -9.96 -5.09
CA VAL A 118 13.25 -8.61 -5.65
C VAL A 118 11.78 -8.20 -5.73
N PHE A 119 10.92 -9.04 -6.31
CA PHE A 119 9.49 -8.74 -6.42
C PHE A 119 8.86 -8.47 -5.04
N MET A 120 9.17 -9.30 -4.03
CA MET A 120 8.63 -9.17 -2.69
C MET A 120 9.04 -7.84 -2.04
N ARG A 121 10.32 -7.47 -2.16
CA ARG A 121 10.82 -6.19 -1.65
C ARG A 121 10.14 -5.00 -2.31
N GLU A 122 10.02 -5.02 -3.65
CA GLU A 122 9.37 -3.95 -4.40
C GLU A 122 7.86 -3.86 -4.11
N TYR A 123 7.18 -4.99 -3.95
CA TYR A 123 5.77 -5.03 -3.57
C TYR A 123 5.54 -4.39 -2.19
N LEU A 124 6.32 -4.80 -1.19
CA LEU A 124 6.22 -4.23 0.16
C LEU A 124 6.53 -2.72 0.15
N GLU A 125 7.57 -2.30 -0.56
CA GLU A 125 7.96 -0.90 -0.63
C GLU A 125 6.87 -0.02 -1.26
N ASP A 126 6.25 -0.48 -2.36
CA ASP A 126 5.12 0.24 -3.00
C ASP A 126 3.90 0.29 -2.07
N LEU A 127 3.57 -0.84 -1.42
CA LEU A 127 2.48 -0.93 -0.47
C LEU A 127 2.65 0.05 0.70
N PHE A 128 3.86 0.14 1.24
CA PHE A 128 4.19 1.03 2.34
C PHE A 128 4.23 2.50 1.93
N GLN A 129 4.77 2.83 0.75
CA GLN A 129 4.71 4.19 0.23
C GLN A 129 3.26 4.66 0.03
N GLU A 130 2.39 3.78 -0.47
CA GLU A 130 0.98 4.11 -0.62
C GLU A 130 0.31 4.37 0.73
N TYR A 131 0.61 3.55 1.76
CA TYR A 131 0.10 3.78 3.12
C TYR A 131 0.60 5.10 3.71
N ILE A 132 1.91 5.38 3.62
CA ILE A 132 2.50 6.64 4.11
C ILE A 132 1.80 7.83 3.45
N ARG A 133 1.65 7.79 2.12
CA ARG A 133 1.02 8.88 1.36
C ARG A 133 -0.43 9.12 1.76
N ILE A 134 -1.23 8.05 1.87
CA ILE A 134 -2.69 8.15 2.06
C ILE A 134 -3.05 8.34 3.54
N PHE A 135 -2.45 7.59 4.46
CA PHE A 135 -2.92 7.48 5.85
C PHE A 135 -2.02 8.12 6.90
N LEU A 136 -0.72 8.27 6.63
CA LEU A 136 0.17 8.99 7.54
C LEU A 136 0.22 10.47 7.18
N ALA A 137 0.70 10.77 5.97
CA ALA A 137 0.82 12.13 5.50
C ALA A 137 -0.54 12.71 5.09
N GLY A 138 -1.45 11.90 4.55
CA GLY A 138 -2.77 12.36 4.12
C GLY A 138 -3.65 12.83 5.28
N ASP A 139 -3.43 12.32 6.48
CA ASP A 139 -4.21 12.63 7.68
C ASP A 139 -3.83 14.00 8.27
N SER A 140 -4.78 14.95 8.23
CA SER A 140 -4.59 16.31 8.76
C SER A 140 -4.45 16.37 10.28
N SER A 141 -4.87 15.33 11.01
CA SER A 141 -4.62 15.23 12.46
C SER A 141 -3.14 14.94 12.77
N LYS A 142 -2.43 14.27 11.85
CA LYS A 142 -1.01 13.92 11.98
C LYS A 142 -0.10 14.98 11.38
N VAL A 143 -0.51 15.59 10.27
CA VAL A 143 0.21 16.69 9.63
C VAL A 143 -0.67 17.94 9.61
N PRO A 144 -0.52 18.84 10.60
CA PRO A 144 -1.31 20.07 10.65
C PRO A 144 -1.11 20.91 9.38
N SER A 145 -2.22 21.31 8.75
CA SER A 145 -2.20 22.29 7.66
C SER A 145 -2.56 23.67 8.19
N LEU A 146 -1.76 24.69 7.91
CA LEU A 146 -2.13 26.08 8.11
C LEU A 146 -2.66 26.63 6.78
N PHE A 147 -3.94 27.01 6.72
CA PHE A 147 -4.58 27.54 5.50
C PHE A 147 -4.44 26.63 4.26
N GLY A 148 -4.49 25.31 4.45
CA GLY A 148 -4.34 24.34 3.36
C GLY A 148 -2.90 24.16 2.84
N LEU A 149 -1.92 24.91 3.37
CA LEU A 149 -0.51 24.74 3.07
C LEU A 149 0.15 23.88 4.17
N ARG A 150 0.84 22.82 3.74
CA ARG A 150 1.63 21.95 4.61
C ARG A 150 3.09 22.43 4.60
N PRO A 151 3.71 22.75 5.75
CA PRO A 151 5.11 23.11 5.77
C PRO A 151 5.95 21.88 5.39
N LYS A 152 6.56 21.90 4.20
CA LYS A 152 7.41 20.80 3.73
C LYS A 152 8.59 20.51 4.67
N HIS A 153 9.09 21.50 5.40
CA HIS A 153 10.25 21.38 6.28
C HIS A 153 9.98 20.72 7.64
N SER A 154 8.73 20.43 8.00
CA SER A 154 8.40 19.80 9.29
C SER A 154 7.72 18.43 9.15
N ILE A 155 7.46 17.96 7.93
CA ILE A 155 6.75 16.70 7.70
C ILE A 155 7.49 15.50 8.33
N GLY A 156 8.82 15.46 8.21
CA GLY A 156 9.64 14.42 8.85
C GLY A 156 9.47 14.38 10.36
N LYS A 157 9.38 15.55 11.01
CA LYS A 157 9.15 15.65 12.47
C LYS A 157 7.77 15.11 12.87
N TYR A 158 6.73 15.43 12.13
CA TYR A 158 5.37 14.97 12.43
C TYR A 158 5.18 13.48 12.19
N LEU A 159 5.81 12.94 11.14
CA LEU A 159 5.65 11.54 10.76
C LEU A 159 6.61 10.60 11.49
N ALA A 160 7.68 11.11 12.11
CA ALA A 160 8.71 10.28 12.75
C ALA A 160 8.13 9.29 13.77
N ARG A 161 7.30 9.77 14.70
CA ARG A 161 6.72 8.92 15.75
C ARG A 161 5.79 7.81 15.19
N PRO A 162 4.76 8.10 14.37
CA PRO A 162 3.93 7.03 13.80
C PRO A 162 4.74 6.06 12.93
N MET A 163 5.70 6.55 12.14
CA MET A 163 6.60 5.67 11.37
C MET A 163 7.44 4.76 12.26
N ALA A 164 8.03 5.29 13.35
CA ALA A 164 8.81 4.51 14.29
C ALA A 164 7.98 3.45 15.02
N ASN A 165 6.73 3.78 15.37
CA ASN A 165 5.80 2.82 15.98
C ASN A 165 5.48 1.66 15.05
N ILE A 166 5.22 1.93 13.76
CA ILE A 166 4.98 0.89 12.76
C ILE A 166 6.20 -0.04 12.65
N ILE A 167 7.40 0.52 12.55
CA ILE A 167 8.65 -0.26 12.48
C ILE A 167 8.79 -1.18 13.69
N ARG A 168 8.62 -0.66 14.90
CA ARG A 168 8.69 -1.45 16.14
C ARG A 168 7.66 -2.56 16.17
N ASN A 169 6.41 -2.26 15.82
CA ASN A 169 5.32 -3.22 15.85
C ASN A 169 5.50 -4.31 14.79
N MET A 170 6.11 -4.01 13.64
CA MET A 170 6.52 -5.02 12.66
C MET A 170 7.65 -5.90 13.20
N MET A 171 8.65 -5.30 13.85
CA MET A 171 9.76 -6.04 14.47
C MET A 171 9.32 -6.94 15.63
N SER A 172 8.22 -6.60 16.32
CA SER A 172 7.67 -7.40 17.42
C SER A 172 6.42 -8.18 17.03
N CYS A 173 6.11 -8.31 15.72
CA CYS A 173 4.90 -9.00 15.29
C CYS A 173 4.98 -10.49 15.64
N PRO A 174 4.08 -11.03 16.49
CA PRO A 174 4.16 -12.41 16.96
C PRO A 174 3.79 -13.45 15.88
N TYR A 175 3.24 -12.98 14.75
CA TYR A 175 2.83 -13.84 13.62
C TYR A 175 3.88 -13.92 12.52
N TYR A 176 4.98 -13.19 12.67
CA TYR A 176 6.10 -13.19 11.75
C TYR A 176 7.27 -13.98 12.33
N SER A 177 7.94 -14.73 11.47
CA SER A 177 9.31 -15.19 11.73
C SER A 177 10.27 -14.00 11.83
N LEU A 178 11.45 -14.23 12.41
CA LEU A 178 12.48 -13.18 12.53
C LEU A 178 12.85 -12.57 11.17
N SER A 179 12.96 -13.39 10.12
CA SER A 179 13.25 -12.90 8.77
C SER A 179 12.13 -12.02 8.20
N GLU A 180 10.86 -12.34 8.50
CA GLU A 180 9.72 -11.55 8.03
C GLU A 180 9.57 -10.23 8.80
N GLN A 181 9.89 -10.24 10.09
CA GLN A 181 10.00 -9.03 10.92
C GLN A 181 11.05 -8.09 10.34
N GLN A 182 12.26 -8.61 10.07
CA GLN A 182 13.35 -7.85 9.45
C GLN A 182 12.99 -7.32 8.05
N LEU A 183 12.43 -8.18 7.19
CA LEU A 183 12.02 -7.81 5.84
C LEU A 183 10.96 -6.69 5.88
N SER A 184 9.89 -6.87 6.67
CA SER A 184 8.78 -5.91 6.73
C SER A 184 9.24 -4.57 7.28
N ALA A 185 9.95 -4.58 8.42
CA ALA A 185 10.45 -3.37 9.06
C ALA A 185 11.49 -2.65 8.19
N GLY A 186 12.42 -3.39 7.59
CA GLY A 186 13.44 -2.84 6.68
C GLY A 186 12.83 -2.22 5.42
N GLN A 187 11.84 -2.88 4.81
CA GLN A 187 11.14 -2.33 3.64
C GLN A 187 10.27 -1.11 4.01
N PHE A 188 9.65 -1.08 5.19
CA PHE A 188 8.93 0.10 5.65
C PHE A 188 9.89 1.28 5.92
N TYR A 189 11.04 1.01 6.52
CA TYR A 189 12.11 2.00 6.69
C TYR A 189 12.59 2.57 5.34
N ARG A 190 12.79 1.72 4.33
CA ARG A 190 13.12 2.16 2.95
C ARG A 190 12.03 3.03 2.33
N ALA A 191 10.76 2.66 2.51
CA ALA A 191 9.63 3.47 2.08
C ALA A 191 9.62 4.85 2.78
N CYS A 192 9.94 4.91 4.07
CA CYS A 192 10.11 6.17 4.81
C CYS A 192 11.25 7.00 4.22
N TYR A 193 12.42 6.39 3.96
CA TYR A 193 13.57 7.06 3.36
C TYR A 193 13.23 7.69 2.01
N ARG A 194 12.55 6.94 1.12
CA ARG A 194 12.11 7.46 -0.17
C ARG A 194 11.09 8.60 -0.01
N TYR A 195 10.09 8.42 0.86
CA TYR A 195 9.05 9.43 1.07
C TYR A 195 9.62 10.75 1.62
N LEU A 196 10.56 10.66 2.58
CA LEU A 196 11.21 11.82 3.19
C LEU A 196 12.40 12.36 2.37
N SER A 197 12.66 11.81 1.17
CA SER A 197 13.80 12.19 0.32
C SER A 197 15.14 12.14 1.07
N GLY A 198 15.28 11.17 1.97
CA GLY A 198 16.48 10.97 2.79
C GLY A 198 16.58 11.82 4.06
N ASP A 199 15.66 12.74 4.34
CA ASP A 199 15.62 13.49 5.61
C ASP A 199 15.09 12.61 6.76
N MET A 200 15.97 11.76 7.28
CA MET A 200 15.65 10.76 8.28
C MET A 200 15.95 11.18 9.71
N LYS A 201 16.42 12.41 9.93
CA LYS A 201 16.92 12.87 11.24
C LYS A 201 15.93 12.56 12.36
N TRP A 202 14.70 13.00 12.23
CA TRP A 202 13.66 12.83 13.25
C TRP A 202 13.27 11.37 13.45
N LEU A 203 13.21 10.59 12.36
CA LEU A 203 12.89 9.16 12.46
C LEU A 203 14.04 8.37 13.13
N HIS A 204 15.29 8.74 12.87
CA HIS A 204 16.45 8.14 13.53
C HIS A 204 16.49 8.45 15.02
N GLU A 205 16.18 9.70 15.40
CA GLU A 205 16.02 10.10 16.81
C GLU A 205 14.92 9.27 17.49
N GLU A 206 13.76 9.11 16.83
CA GLU A 206 12.66 8.30 17.35
C GLU A 206 13.04 6.83 17.48
N LEU A 207 13.73 6.22 16.51
CA LEU A 207 14.08 4.78 16.51
C LEU A 207 15.20 4.44 17.51
N GLY A 208 16.18 5.33 17.69
CA GLY A 208 17.37 5.05 18.48
C GLY A 208 18.35 4.08 17.78
N SER A 209 19.58 4.01 18.30
CA SER A 209 20.68 3.28 17.66
C SER A 209 20.48 1.76 17.59
N GLU A 210 19.84 1.18 18.59
CA GLU A 210 19.62 -0.27 18.67
C GLU A 210 18.72 -0.76 17.53
N ILE A 211 17.56 -0.13 17.32
CA ILE A 211 16.65 -0.51 16.24
C ILE A 211 17.31 -0.26 14.88
N LEU A 212 18.00 0.87 14.71
CA LEU A 212 18.68 1.20 13.46
C LEU A 212 19.75 0.17 13.04
N GLN A 213 20.39 -0.51 13.99
CA GLN A 213 21.35 -1.59 13.68
C GLN A 213 20.67 -2.81 13.07
N HIS A 214 19.41 -3.09 13.42
CA HIS A 214 18.64 -4.23 12.96
C HIS A 214 17.88 -3.98 11.65
N LEU A 215 17.86 -2.73 11.16
CA LEU A 215 17.21 -2.32 9.91
C LEU A 215 18.16 -2.27 8.70
N LYS A 216 19.44 -2.63 8.89
CA LYS A 216 20.48 -2.60 7.86
C LYS A 216 20.49 -3.86 7.01
#